data_AF-A0AAU9ZPE4-F1
#
_entry.id   AF-A0AAU9ZPE4-F1
#
_cell.length_a   1.000
_cell.length_b   1.000
_cell.length_c   1.000
_cell.angle_alpha   90.00
_cell.angle_beta   90.00
_cell.angle_gamma   90.00
#
_symmetry.space_group_name_H-M   'P 1'
#
loop_
_entity.id
_entity.type
_entity.pdbx_description
1 polymer ?
#
loop_
_entity_poly.entity_id
_entity_poly.type
_entity_poly.pdbx_seq_one_letter_code
_entity_poly.pdbx_strand_id
1 'polypeptide(L)'
;MASTAPPPDPSLDAEWEEWKTKFEKSYSPDEEKYRRSVWEEEKKKIEEHNSEYEQGKTSFSEGLNEFSDMTYEEFRKTCCGNLLWTEEELDCDIKKYTDVTKDNDVTPEKDQPE
;
A
#
# COMPACT_ATOMS: atom_id res chain seq x y z
N MET A 1 -20.29 -14.38 13.41
CA MET A 1 -19.94 -13.29 14.35
C MET A 1 -19.93 -12.02 13.51
N ALA A 2 -20.84 -11.07 13.74
CA ALA A 2 -20.81 -9.79 13.02
C ALA A 2 -19.68 -8.94 13.62
N SER A 3 -18.54 -8.89 12.93
CA SER A 3 -17.44 -8.00 13.32
C SER A 3 -17.88 -6.58 13.00
N THR A 4 -18.38 -5.89 14.01
CA THR A 4 -18.73 -4.48 13.91
C THR A 4 -17.42 -3.71 13.94
N ALA A 5 -17.00 -3.21 12.78
CA ALA A 5 -15.83 -2.33 12.69
C ALA A 5 -16.00 -1.17 13.69
N PRO A 6 -14.94 -0.80 14.42
CA PRO A 6 -14.99 0.35 15.32
C PRO A 6 -15.43 1.60 14.54
N PRO A 7 -16.14 2.52 15.20
CA PRO A 7 -16.50 3.79 14.56
C PRO A 7 -15.22 4.55 14.16
N PRO A 8 -15.22 5.22 13.00
CA PRO A 8 -14.07 5.96 12.51
C PRO A 8 -13.69 7.09 13.47
N ASP A 9 -12.40 7.40 13.56
CA ASP A 9 -11.87 8.44 14.44
C ASP A 9 -12.10 9.85 13.82
N PRO A 10 -12.94 10.70 14.45
CA PRO A 10 -13.24 12.04 13.91
C PRO A 10 -12.01 12.94 13.79
N SER A 11 -10.95 12.68 14.57
CA SER A 11 -9.71 13.49 14.49
C SER A 11 -8.97 13.29 13.18
N LEU A 12 -9.22 12.17 12.49
CA LEU A 12 -8.58 11.82 11.23
C LEU A 12 -9.40 12.23 10.00
N ASP A 13 -10.55 12.89 10.18
CA ASP A 13 -11.49 13.17 9.09
C ASP A 13 -10.88 14.11 8.05
N ALA A 14 -10.15 15.14 8.51
CA ALA A 14 -9.48 16.08 7.61
C ALA A 14 -8.44 15.38 6.73
N GLU A 15 -7.61 14.51 7.32
CA GLU A 15 -6.56 13.79 6.60
C GLU A 15 -7.14 12.76 5.64
N TRP A 16 -8.28 12.15 5.97
CA TRP A 16 -9.00 11.26 5.07
C TRP A 16 -9.57 11.97 3.86
N GLU A 17 -10.18 13.15 4.04
CA GLU A 17 -10.64 13.95 2.90
C GLU A 17 -9.49 14.43 2.02
N GLU A 18 -8.37 14.83 2.62
CA GLU A 18 -7.15 15.18 1.87
C GLU A 18 -6.59 13.99 1.09
N TRP A 19 -6.52 12.81 1.72
CA TRP A 19 -6.06 11.58 1.09
C TRP A 19 -6.99 11.17 -0.06
N LYS A 20 -8.32 11.15 0.16
CA LYS A 20 -9.30 10.85 -0.89
C LYS A 20 -9.17 11.82 -2.07
N THR A 21 -9.01 13.12 -1.79
CA THR A 21 -8.83 14.13 -2.84
C THR A 21 -7.54 13.92 -3.61
N LYS A 22 -6.44 13.60 -2.92
CA LYS A 22 -5.13 13.38 -3.52
C LYS A 22 -5.10 12.19 -4.48
N PHE A 23 -5.82 11.11 -4.14
CA PHE A 23 -5.88 9.87 -4.94
C PHE A 23 -7.20 9.71 -5.70
N GLU A 24 -7.97 10.79 -5.84
CA GLU A 24 -9.24 10.85 -6.58
C GLU A 24 -10.24 9.75 -6.21
N LYS A 25 -10.29 9.38 -4.92
CA LYS A 25 -11.13 8.30 -4.40
C LYS A 25 -12.56 8.78 -4.16
N SER A 26 -13.53 7.96 -4.58
CA SER A 26 -14.96 8.21 -4.39
C SER A 26 -15.68 6.91 -4.00
N TYR A 27 -16.40 6.92 -2.88
CA TYR A 27 -17.09 5.74 -2.35
C TYR A 27 -18.57 6.01 -2.12
N SER A 28 -19.36 4.94 -2.08
CA SER A 28 -20.73 5.01 -1.57
C SER A 28 -20.73 5.14 -0.04
N PRO A 29 -21.79 5.70 0.60
CA PRO A 29 -21.83 5.88 2.05
C PRO A 29 -21.63 4.58 2.86
N ASP A 30 -22.12 3.46 2.34
CA ASP A 30 -21.97 2.14 2.97
C ASP A 30 -20.52 1.62 2.86
N GLU A 31 -19.86 1.86 1.73
CA GLU A 31 -18.48 1.46 1.49
C GLU A 31 -17.47 2.38 2.21
N GLU A 32 -17.77 3.68 2.28
CA GLU A 32 -16.87 4.67 2.87
C GLU A 32 -16.49 4.32 4.30
N LYS A 33 -17.45 3.85 5.11
CA LYS A 33 -17.17 3.42 6.48
C LYS A 33 -16.19 2.24 6.53
N TYR A 34 -16.29 1.30 5.60
CA TYR A 34 -15.38 0.17 5.52
C TYR A 34 -13.98 0.61 5.05
N ARG A 35 -13.91 1.38 3.96
CA ARG A 35 -12.64 1.91 3.42
C ARG A 35 -11.90 2.77 4.42
N ARG A 36 -12.65 3.61 5.15
CA ARG A 36 -12.14 4.42 6.27
C ARG A 36 -11.49 3.56 7.35
N SER A 37 -12.14 2.44 7.74
CA SER A 37 -11.57 1.55 8.75
C SER A 37 -10.27 0.89 8.30
N VAL A 38 -10.18 0.46 7.03
CA VAL A 38 -8.96 -0.12 6.47
C VAL A 38 -7.83 0.92 6.44
N TRP A 39 -8.16 2.14 6.01
CA TRP A 39 -7.21 3.25 5.95
C TRP A 39 -6.67 3.65 7.33
N GLU A 40 -7.52 3.71 8.35
CA GLU A 40 -7.07 4.00 9.72
C GLU A 40 -6.18 2.88 10.27
N GLU A 41 -6.49 1.62 9.97
CA GLU A 41 -5.64 0.49 10.35
C GLU A 41 -4.27 0.55 9.65
N GLU A 42 -4.22 0.90 8.37
CA GLU A 42 -2.97 1.02 7.62
C GLU A 42 -2.14 2.21 8.10
N LYS A 43 -2.77 3.36 8.35
CA LYS A 43 -2.10 4.53 8.95
C LYS A 43 -1.41 4.16 10.25
N LYS A 44 -2.11 3.45 11.15
CA LYS A 44 -1.54 3.03 12.43
C LYS A 44 -0.32 2.12 12.25
N LYS A 45 -0.37 1.17 11.31
CA LYS A 45 0.79 0.30 11.01
C LYS A 45 1.98 1.10 10.49
N ILE A 46 1.73 2.06 9.61
CA ILE A 46 2.77 2.93 9.06
C ILE A 46 3.42 3.76 10.17
N GLU A 47 2.63 4.34 11.08
CA GLU A 47 3.16 5.10 12.21
C GLU A 47 4.03 4.24 13.14
N GLU A 48 3.59 3.01 13.42
CA GLU A 48 4.37 2.05 14.20
C GLU A 48 5.67 1.66 13.49
N HIS A 49 5.61 1.31 12.20
CA HIS A 49 6.77 0.97 11.39
C HIS A 49 7.78 2.13 11.31
N ASN A 50 7.30 3.35 11.11
CA ASN A 50 8.15 4.53 11.02
C ASN A 50 8.79 4.87 12.36
N SER A 51 8.11 4.62 13.48
CA SER A 51 8.73 4.71 14.82
C SER A 51 9.85 3.68 14.99
N GLU A 52 9.68 2.46 14.48
CA GLU A 52 10.73 1.45 14.48
C GLU A 52 11.90 1.79 13.54
N TYR A 53 11.61 2.42 12.40
CA TYR A 53 12.60 2.93 11.46
C TYR A 53 13.49 4.01 12.11
N GLU A 54 12.90 4.96 12.83
CA GLU A 54 13.63 5.98 13.59
C GLU A 54 14.53 5.38 14.68
N GLN A 55 14.14 4.23 15.22
CA GLN A 55 14.94 3.45 16.17
C GLN A 55 16.01 2.57 15.51
N GLY A 56 16.07 2.54 14.17
CA GLY A 56 16.99 1.71 13.38
C GLY A 56 16.66 0.21 13.41
N LYS A 57 15.43 -0.17 13.76
CA LYS A 57 14.96 -1.58 13.79
C LYS A 57 14.52 -2.07 12.42
N THR A 58 14.00 -1.17 11.58
CA THR A 58 13.65 -1.43 10.19
C THR A 58 14.56 -0.63 9.27
N SER A 59 14.71 -1.07 8.02
CA SER A 59 15.61 -0.45 7.04
C SER A 59 14.92 0.51 6.08
N PHE A 60 13.59 0.62 6.15
CA PHE A 60 12.77 1.44 5.28
C PHE A 60 11.68 2.16 6.06
N SER A 61 11.10 3.17 5.45
CA SER A 61 9.94 3.89 5.97
C SER A 61 8.74 3.66 5.06
N GLU A 62 7.54 3.69 5.64
CA GLU A 62 6.29 3.57 4.91
C GLU A 62 5.55 4.92 4.89
N GLY A 63 4.57 5.04 4.00
CA GLY A 63 3.74 6.23 3.87
C GLY A 63 2.39 5.91 3.27
N LEU A 64 1.40 6.75 3.57
CA LEU A 64 0.07 6.60 2.99
C LEU A 64 0.14 6.78 1.46
N ASN A 65 -0.36 5.77 0.76
CA ASN A 65 -0.35 5.66 -0.69
C ASN A 65 -1.78 5.41 -1.21
N GLU A 66 -1.92 5.22 -2.52
CA GLU A 66 -3.22 4.99 -3.16
C GLU A 66 -3.90 3.66 -2.75
N PHE A 67 -3.12 2.73 -2.17
CA PHE A 67 -3.57 1.41 -1.75
C PHE A 67 -3.90 1.34 -0.26
N SER A 68 -3.78 2.46 0.47
CA SER A 68 -3.99 2.48 1.92
C SER A 68 -5.43 2.18 2.34
N ASP A 69 -6.41 2.24 1.43
CA ASP A 69 -7.81 1.81 1.67
C ASP A 69 -8.09 0.35 1.27
N MET A 70 -7.07 -0.38 0.80
CA MET A 70 -7.20 -1.75 0.30
C MET A 70 -6.64 -2.75 1.30
N THR A 71 -7.36 -3.84 1.48
CA THR A 71 -6.81 -4.99 2.20
C THR A 71 -5.75 -5.71 1.36
N TYR A 72 -4.83 -6.42 2.01
CA TYR A 72 -3.81 -7.22 1.31
C TYR A 72 -4.41 -8.19 0.27
N GLU A 73 -5.56 -8.79 0.56
CA GLU A 73 -6.24 -9.69 -0.38
C GLU A 73 -6.79 -8.94 -1.61
N GLU A 74 -7.35 -7.74 -1.41
CA GLU A 74 -7.81 -6.88 -2.51
C GLU A 74 -6.63 -6.38 -3.35
N PHE A 75 -5.56 -5.95 -2.70
CA PHE A 75 -4.32 -5.52 -3.35
C PHE A 75 -3.74 -6.65 -4.21
N ARG A 76 -3.61 -7.85 -3.64
CA ARG A 76 -3.10 -9.03 -4.37
C ARG A 76 -3.95 -9.35 -5.59
N LYS A 77 -5.28 -9.28 -5.46
CA LYS A 77 -6.20 -9.55 -6.57
C LYS A 77 -6.10 -8.51 -7.69
N THR A 78 -5.90 -7.25 -7.32
CA THR A 78 -5.93 -6.11 -8.25
C THR A 78 -4.58 -5.89 -8.91
N CYS A 79 -3.49 -5.87 -8.13
CA CYS A 79 -2.16 -5.49 -8.60
C CYS A 79 -1.29 -6.67 -9.04
N CYS A 80 -1.43 -7.84 -8.42
CA CYS A 80 -0.52 -8.97 -8.68
C CYS A 80 -1.07 -9.99 -9.68
N GLY A 81 -2.35 -9.93 -10.04
CA GLY A 81 -3.01 -10.97 -10.83
C GLY A 81 -2.88 -12.37 -10.19
N ASN A 82 -3.45 -13.40 -10.81
CA ASN A 82 -3.29 -14.79 -10.35
C ASN A 82 -1.89 -15.35 -10.69
N LEU A 83 -0.81 -14.68 -10.27
CA LEU A 83 0.54 -15.21 -10.41
C LEU A 83 0.76 -16.31 -9.36
N LEU A 84 0.49 -17.55 -9.79
CA LEU A 84 1.11 -18.75 -9.25
C LEU A 84 2.61 -18.62 -9.54
N TRP A 85 3.37 -18.12 -8.57
CA TRP A 85 4.82 -18.28 -8.57
C TRP A 85 5.10 -19.78 -8.40
N THR A 86 5.34 -20.47 -9.51
CA THR A 86 5.95 -21.80 -9.46
C THR A 86 7.41 -21.61 -9.10
N GLU A 87 7.84 -22.24 -8.01
CA GLU A 87 9.25 -22.37 -7.64
C GLU A 87 9.98 -23.21 -8.70
N GLU A 88 10.25 -22.62 -9.88
CA GLU A 88 11.38 -23.08 -10.67
C GLU A 88 12.62 -22.37 -10.12
N GLU A 89 13.53 -23.19 -9.61
CA GLU A 89 14.80 -22.83 -8.97
C GLU A 89 15.58 -21.81 -9.82
N LEU A 90 15.65 -20.58 -9.35
CA LEU A 90 16.62 -19.60 -9.83
C LEU A 90 17.93 -19.82 -9.07
N ASP A 91 18.82 -20.61 -9.67
CA ASP A 91 20.22 -20.71 -9.26
C ASP A 91 20.89 -19.34 -9.48
N CYS A 92 21.17 -18.62 -8.39
CA CYS A 92 21.54 -17.21 -8.43
C CYS A 92 23.00 -16.99 -8.03
N ASP A 93 23.92 -17.27 -8.94
CA ASP A 93 25.13 -16.45 -9.08
C ASP A 93 24.73 -15.09 -9.71
N ILE A 94 23.90 -14.32 -8.99
CA ILE A 94 23.52 -12.96 -9.37
C ILE A 94 24.75 -12.08 -9.15
N LYS A 95 25.39 -11.72 -10.27
CA LYS A 95 26.44 -10.71 -10.32
C LYS A 95 25.94 -9.42 -9.63
N LYS A 96 26.82 -8.80 -8.84
CA LYS A 96 26.66 -7.50 -8.17
C LYS A 96 25.68 -6.59 -8.93
N TYR A 97 24.59 -6.21 -8.26
CA TYR A 97 23.55 -5.32 -8.78
C TYR A 97 24.13 -4.16 -9.61
N THR A 98 23.74 -4.08 -10.87
CA THR A 98 23.98 -2.93 -11.75
C THR A 98 22.70 -2.14 -11.86
N ASP A 99 22.79 -0.85 -11.58
CA ASP A 99 21.68 0.09 -11.71
C ASP A 99 21.43 0.39 -13.20
N VAL A 100 20.49 -0.33 -13.81
CA VAL A 100 20.14 -0.26 -15.24
C VAL A 100 19.48 1.06 -15.64
N THR A 101 19.10 1.91 -14.67
CA THR A 101 18.60 3.26 -14.97
C THR A 101 19.68 4.15 -15.58
N LYS A 102 20.97 3.76 -15.45
CA LYS A 102 22.11 4.47 -16.03
C LYS A 102 22.28 4.25 -17.53
N ASP A 103 21.71 3.18 -18.09
CA ASP A 103 21.92 2.79 -19.49
C ASP A 103 20.79 3.25 -20.43
N ASN A 104 19.87 4.12 -19.97
CA ASN A 104 18.72 4.64 -20.72
C ASN A 104 17.73 3.56 -21.25
N ASP A 105 17.85 2.31 -20.78
CA ASP A 105 17.00 1.19 -21.20
C ASP A 105 15.63 1.15 -20.48
N VAL A 106 15.38 2.06 -19.53
CA VAL A 106 14.15 2.10 -18.70
C VAL A 106 13.22 3.21 -19.19
N THR A 107 11.98 2.86 -19.53
CA THR A 107 10.93 3.84 -19.84
C THR A 107 10.42 4.52 -18.58
N PRO A 108 9.87 5.76 -18.66
CA PRO A 108 9.29 6.43 -17.50
C PRO A 108 8.24 5.56 -16.78
N GLU A 109 8.15 5.75 -15.46
CA GLU A 109 7.12 5.14 -14.61
C GLU A 109 5.72 5.43 -15.18
N LYS A 110 4.87 4.42 -15.20
CA LYS A 110 3.49 4.51 -15.68
C LYS A 110 2.58 3.85 -14.66
N ASP A 111 1.52 4.55 -14.29
CA ASP A 111 0.44 3.97 -13.50
C ASP A 111 -0.34 2.95 -14.34
N GLN A 112 -0.60 1.76 -13.80
CA GLN A 112 -1.45 0.77 -14.45
C GLN A 112 -2.92 1.25 -14.42
N PRO A 113 -3.65 1.22 -15.53
CA PRO A 113 -5.06 1.59 -15.54
C PRO A 113 -5.90 0.55 -14.77
N GLU A 114 -6.92 1.03 -14.05
CA GLU A 114 -7.96 0.22 -13.38
C GLU A 114 -8.77 -0.67 -14.33
#